data_AF-A0A9Y3QX09-F1
#
_entry.id   AF-A0A9Y3QX09-F1
#
_cell.length_a   1.000
_cell.length_b   1.000
_cell.length_c   1.000
_cell.angle_alpha   90.00
_cell.angle_beta   90.00
_cell.angle_gamma   90.00
#
_symmetry.space_group_name_H-M   'P 1'
#
loop_
_entity.id
_entity.type
_entity.pdbx_description
1 polymer ?
#
loop_
_entity_poly.entity_id
_entity_poly.type
_entity_poly.pdbx_seq_one_letter_code
_entity_poly.pdbx_strand_id
1 'polypeptide(L)'
;MLRDEANSGEFSTKRVEKLLTLLDGNHTQGLFAKIVRKRLHSLLKDNEVNMPILKSWVLNEASNDSALQEGGTFLHTLWRKIQAVVTPLLAYLVSVIDRDCNMDLLLEDEEQIVNLWLEIFGNKEMLSLPYVRVEKKVLMVQSHVTGGHTMFCRLPFSWWIKEFLDGLMMQTSRHQTHSVRHFYDLFLETPLGTYISEKANEKMKRELCKRYLQDFVSMTMKVASDEELKLLCQAMTSCADEVRKRKQDDELSLPLIHVAYHLYQNRLQNLSRMISLHPEVISPLQKNPVISGYPAMVLDVYAAKACVESLEPSNLENDTVCQRWLRKVKKVQASLELICSQSSSKKYGEHCRKVLHDFSNGWKRIHILSFFVEHMLLGFQKEDRQLRTHVLNTIKTLSNVLQENSDVKSTKGFEAVVKVLKSCKQEATNQLFRFGLECGVCMREPQETVGLPCNHIYCLTCIKNSLDAGRTSCPKCRQQLPDDFQPHVSEDIRIE
;
A
#
# COMPACT_ATOMS: atom_id res chain seq x y z
N MET A 1 15.81 -2.40 -31.96
CA MET A 1 14.36 -2.17 -32.20
C MET A 1 13.55 -2.28 -30.92
N LEU A 2 13.97 -3.10 -29.95
CA LEU A 2 13.31 -3.21 -28.65
C LEU A 2 13.90 -2.20 -27.65
N ARG A 3 13.09 -1.70 -26.73
CA ARG A 3 13.51 -0.89 -25.59
C ARG A 3 12.69 -1.27 -24.36
N ASP A 4 13.36 -1.35 -23.22
CA ASP A 4 12.75 -1.61 -21.92
C ASP A 4 12.56 -0.28 -21.16
N GLU A 5 11.56 -0.18 -20.27
CA GLU A 5 11.31 1.06 -19.50
C GLU A 5 12.48 1.41 -18.57
N ALA A 6 13.04 0.40 -17.90
CA ALA A 6 14.31 0.48 -17.21
C ALA A 6 15.42 0.39 -18.26
N ASN A 7 15.88 1.55 -18.76
CA ASN A 7 16.77 1.66 -19.91
C ASN A 7 18.22 1.25 -19.59
N SER A 8 18.48 -0.03 -19.27
CA SER A 8 19.79 -0.54 -18.82
C SER A 8 20.62 -1.24 -19.91
N GLY A 9 20.07 -1.51 -21.10
CA GLY A 9 20.75 -2.26 -22.18
C GLY A 9 20.97 -3.76 -21.88
N GLU A 10 21.10 -4.13 -20.60
CA GLU A 10 21.29 -5.50 -20.11
C GLU A 10 20.19 -6.47 -20.57
N PHE A 11 18.92 -6.05 -20.52
CA PHE A 11 17.79 -6.86 -20.97
C PHE A 11 17.88 -7.19 -22.47
N SER A 12 18.39 -6.28 -23.28
CA SER A 12 18.56 -6.53 -24.72
C SER A 12 19.62 -7.59 -24.98
N THR A 13 20.74 -7.57 -24.27
CA THR A 13 21.79 -8.59 -24.39
C THR A 13 21.28 -9.96 -23.94
N LYS A 14 20.66 -10.04 -22.75
CA LYS A 14 20.08 -11.29 -22.22
C LYS A 14 19.03 -11.89 -23.17
N ARG A 15 18.20 -11.03 -23.78
CA ARG A 15 17.19 -11.45 -24.77
C ARG A 15 17.81 -12.05 -26.03
N VAL A 16 18.93 -11.50 -26.51
CA VAL A 16 19.65 -12.06 -27.66
C VAL A 16 20.19 -13.44 -27.32
N GLU A 17 20.85 -13.60 -26.17
CA GLU A 17 21.37 -14.88 -25.70
C GLU A 17 20.25 -15.93 -25.62
N LYS A 18 19.14 -15.60 -24.94
CA LYS A 18 17.96 -16.46 -24.82
C LYS A 18 17.41 -16.89 -26.17
N LEU A 19 17.22 -15.94 -27.09
CA LEU A 19 16.70 -16.24 -28.42
C LEU A 19 17.62 -17.16 -29.22
N LEU A 20 18.94 -16.94 -29.16
CA LEU A 20 19.90 -17.81 -29.84
C LEU A 20 19.81 -19.24 -29.29
N THR A 21 19.80 -19.38 -27.97
CA THR A 21 19.66 -20.68 -27.28
C THR A 21 18.35 -21.39 -27.63
N LEU A 22 17.22 -20.66 -27.63
CA LEU A 22 15.90 -21.23 -27.89
C LEU A 22 15.67 -21.57 -29.37
N LEU A 23 16.29 -20.82 -30.29
CA LEU A 23 16.18 -21.04 -31.74
C LEU A 23 17.07 -22.17 -32.25
N ASP A 24 18.19 -22.45 -31.56
CA ASP A 24 19.06 -23.60 -31.85
C ASP A 24 18.35 -24.96 -31.65
N GLY A 25 17.28 -24.96 -30.84
CA GLY A 25 16.32 -26.06 -30.75
C GLY A 25 16.67 -27.14 -29.71
N ASN A 26 17.85 -27.09 -29.11
CA ASN A 26 18.30 -28.07 -28.11
C ASN A 26 17.42 -28.08 -26.85
N HIS A 27 17.03 -26.91 -26.33
CA HIS A 27 16.27 -26.82 -25.06
C HIS A 27 14.78 -27.16 -25.17
N THR A 28 14.15 -26.90 -26.32
CA THR A 28 12.70 -27.10 -26.52
C THR A 28 12.39 -28.16 -27.58
N GLN A 29 13.36 -29.00 -27.92
CA GLN A 29 13.26 -29.99 -29.00
C GLN A 29 12.79 -29.37 -30.34
N GLY A 30 13.20 -28.13 -30.60
CA GLY A 30 12.82 -27.35 -31.79
C GLY A 30 11.38 -26.83 -31.82
N LEU A 31 10.56 -27.10 -30.79
CA LEU A 31 9.16 -26.66 -30.74
C LEU A 31 9.04 -25.14 -30.73
N PHE A 32 9.87 -24.44 -29.96
CA PHE A 32 9.88 -22.97 -29.94
C PHE A 32 10.11 -22.38 -31.34
N ALA A 33 11.17 -22.83 -32.02
CA ALA A 33 11.48 -22.37 -33.36
C ALA A 33 10.35 -22.66 -34.37
N LYS A 34 9.70 -23.83 -34.26
CA LYS A 34 8.53 -24.19 -35.08
C LYS A 34 7.35 -23.23 -34.84
N ILE A 35 7.07 -22.89 -33.58
CA ILE A 35 5.97 -21.96 -33.24
C ILE A 35 6.31 -20.54 -33.72
N VAL A 36 7.54 -20.05 -33.49
CA VAL A 36 7.98 -18.74 -34.00
C VAL A 36 7.79 -18.65 -35.52
N ARG A 37 8.21 -19.66 -36.27
CA ARG A 37 7.97 -19.72 -37.73
C ARG A 37 6.49 -19.68 -38.09
N LYS A 38 5.64 -20.44 -37.39
CA LYS A 38 4.17 -20.45 -37.60
C LYS A 38 3.55 -19.07 -37.32
N ARG A 39 3.99 -18.39 -36.26
CA ARG A 39 3.51 -17.06 -35.87
C ARG A 39 3.97 -15.99 -36.86
N LEU A 40 5.24 -16.00 -37.25
CA LEU A 40 5.78 -15.11 -38.29
C LEU A 40 5.05 -15.30 -39.62
N HIS A 41 4.81 -16.56 -40.03
CA HIS A 41 4.05 -16.85 -41.25
C HIS A 41 2.64 -16.25 -41.20
N SER A 42 1.95 -16.33 -40.06
CA SER A 42 0.64 -15.68 -39.90
C SER A 42 0.73 -14.16 -40.06
N LEU A 43 1.69 -13.52 -39.39
CA LEU A 43 1.86 -12.07 -39.47
C LEU A 43 2.24 -11.62 -40.89
N LEU A 44 3.06 -12.39 -41.59
CA LEU A 44 3.41 -12.15 -42.99
C LEU A 44 2.18 -12.27 -43.90
N LYS A 45 1.34 -13.30 -43.69
CA LYS A 45 0.09 -13.45 -44.44
C LYS A 45 -0.83 -12.26 -44.25
N ASP A 46 -0.98 -11.79 -43.01
CA ASP A 46 -1.80 -10.61 -42.69
C ASP A 46 -1.21 -9.33 -43.31
N ASN A 47 0.13 -9.21 -43.33
CA ASN A 47 0.83 -8.10 -44.01
C ASN A 47 0.61 -8.10 -45.53
N GLU A 48 0.69 -9.26 -46.18
CA GLU A 48 0.52 -9.42 -47.62
C GLU A 48 -0.91 -9.13 -48.09
N VAL A 49 -1.92 -9.51 -47.29
CA VAL A 49 -3.32 -9.17 -47.56
C VAL A 49 -3.51 -7.65 -47.61
N ASN A 50 -2.84 -6.93 -46.72
CA ASN A 50 -2.95 -5.48 -46.65
C ASN A 50 -2.07 -4.74 -47.68
N MET A 51 -1.15 -5.43 -48.35
CA MET A 51 -0.18 -4.84 -49.30
C MET A 51 0.01 -5.73 -50.55
N PRO A 52 -0.94 -5.72 -51.50
CA PRO A 52 -0.96 -6.64 -52.65
C PRO A 52 0.28 -6.58 -53.57
N ILE A 53 0.97 -5.43 -53.58
CA ILE A 53 2.19 -5.17 -54.35
C ILE A 53 3.36 -6.09 -53.92
N LEU A 54 3.29 -6.71 -52.73
CA LEU A 54 4.32 -7.61 -52.21
C LEU A 54 4.37 -8.99 -52.90
N LYS A 55 3.35 -9.39 -53.67
CA LYS A 55 3.33 -10.72 -54.30
C LYS A 55 4.46 -10.94 -55.32
N SER A 56 4.93 -9.86 -55.96
CA SER A 56 6.05 -9.88 -56.91
C SER A 56 7.31 -9.24 -56.31
N TRP A 57 7.53 -9.37 -55.00
CA TRP A 57 8.63 -8.68 -54.30
C TRP A 57 10.01 -8.96 -54.90
N VAL A 58 10.26 -10.15 -55.47
CA VAL A 58 11.53 -10.47 -56.15
C VAL A 58 11.73 -9.61 -57.40
N LEU A 59 10.69 -9.43 -58.22
CA LEU A 59 10.74 -8.57 -59.41
C LEU A 59 10.88 -7.09 -59.02
N ASN A 60 10.17 -6.68 -57.97
CA ASN A 60 10.28 -5.33 -57.43
C ASN A 60 11.69 -5.04 -56.92
N GLU A 61 12.33 -6.01 -56.25
CA GLU A 61 13.70 -5.85 -55.76
C GLU A 61 14.73 -5.91 -56.88
N ALA A 62 14.50 -6.73 -57.93
CA ALA A 62 15.33 -6.77 -59.12
C ALA A 62 15.27 -5.47 -59.94
N SER A 63 14.21 -4.67 -59.78
CA SER A 63 14.04 -3.37 -60.43
C SER A 63 14.48 -2.20 -59.53
N ASN A 64 15.07 -2.48 -58.36
CA ASN A 64 15.48 -1.47 -57.40
C ASN A 64 17.00 -1.28 -57.44
N ASP A 65 17.45 -0.31 -58.25
CA ASP A 65 18.87 0.00 -58.47
C ASP A 65 19.61 0.28 -57.16
N SER A 66 18.99 1.00 -56.22
CA SER A 66 19.60 1.32 -54.93
C SER A 66 19.84 0.07 -54.09
N ALA A 67 18.86 -0.83 -54.00
CA ALA A 67 18.99 -2.07 -53.25
C ALA A 67 20.04 -3.01 -53.86
N LEU A 68 20.09 -3.11 -55.20
CA LEU A 68 21.10 -3.90 -55.91
C LEU A 68 22.52 -3.37 -55.66
N GLN A 69 22.70 -2.06 -55.71
CA GLN A 69 23.99 -1.42 -55.44
C GLN A 69 24.44 -1.64 -53.99
N GLU A 70 23.57 -1.43 -53.01
CA GLU A 70 23.92 -1.66 -51.61
C GLU A 70 24.07 -3.15 -51.26
N GLY A 71 23.41 -4.05 -51.99
CA GLY A 71 23.48 -5.49 -51.78
C GLY A 71 24.68 -6.16 -52.47
N GLY A 72 25.23 -5.54 -53.51
CA GLY A 72 26.37 -6.02 -54.29
C GLY A 72 26.06 -7.23 -55.19
N THR A 73 25.43 -8.28 -54.64
CA THR A 73 24.94 -9.44 -55.40
C THR A 73 23.41 -9.53 -55.30
N PHE A 74 22.77 -10.11 -56.32
CA PHE A 74 21.32 -10.28 -56.31
C PHE A 74 20.85 -11.15 -55.14
N LEU A 75 21.55 -12.25 -54.82
CA LEU A 75 21.22 -13.11 -53.68
C LEU A 75 21.29 -12.34 -52.35
N HIS A 76 22.34 -11.55 -52.14
CA HIS A 76 22.46 -10.74 -50.92
C HIS A 76 21.39 -9.64 -50.86
N THR A 77 21.03 -9.05 -51.99
CA THR A 77 19.94 -8.07 -52.09
C THR A 77 18.60 -8.69 -51.67
N LEU A 78 18.26 -9.87 -52.20
CA LEU A 78 17.05 -10.60 -51.79
C LEU A 78 17.06 -10.97 -50.32
N TRP A 79 18.21 -11.41 -49.79
CA TRP A 79 18.36 -11.73 -48.38
C TRP A 79 18.14 -10.50 -47.49
N ARG A 80 18.73 -9.35 -47.83
CA ARG A 80 18.50 -8.09 -47.12
C ARG A 80 17.03 -7.67 -47.16
N LYS A 81 16.34 -7.89 -48.28
CA LYS A 81 14.90 -7.63 -48.39
C LYS A 81 14.08 -8.52 -47.43
N ILE A 82 14.38 -9.81 -47.36
CA ILE A 82 13.74 -10.72 -46.40
C ILE A 82 14.00 -10.24 -44.97
N GLN A 83 15.25 -9.90 -44.63
CA GLN A 83 15.58 -9.35 -43.31
C GLN A 83 14.77 -8.08 -43.00
N ALA A 84 14.71 -7.13 -43.94
CA ALA A 84 13.97 -5.88 -43.76
C ALA A 84 12.47 -6.09 -43.47
N VAL A 85 11.86 -7.16 -44.01
CA VAL A 85 10.45 -7.50 -43.79
C VAL A 85 10.26 -8.33 -42.50
N VAL A 86 11.13 -9.30 -42.23
CA VAL A 86 10.97 -10.23 -41.09
C VAL A 86 11.44 -9.61 -39.78
N THR A 87 12.53 -8.83 -39.77
CA THR A 87 13.08 -8.22 -38.55
C THR A 87 12.05 -7.40 -37.75
N PRO A 88 11.25 -6.48 -38.32
CA PRO A 88 10.24 -5.75 -37.55
C PRO A 88 9.14 -6.66 -36.98
N LEU A 89 8.74 -7.72 -37.70
CA LEU A 89 7.74 -8.68 -37.23
C LEU A 89 8.28 -9.56 -36.10
N LEU A 90 9.53 -10.01 -36.21
CA LEU A 90 10.21 -10.73 -35.14
C LEU A 90 10.40 -9.86 -33.92
N ALA A 91 10.80 -8.58 -34.09
CA ALA A 91 10.88 -7.64 -32.99
C ALA A 91 9.51 -7.44 -32.31
N TYR A 92 8.42 -7.33 -33.09
CA TYR A 92 7.07 -7.28 -32.54
C TYR A 92 6.72 -8.52 -31.72
N LEU A 93 6.95 -9.72 -32.26
CA LEU A 93 6.73 -10.98 -31.53
C LEU A 93 7.48 -10.98 -30.21
N VAL A 94 8.78 -10.68 -30.25
CA VAL A 94 9.65 -10.67 -29.06
C VAL A 94 9.17 -9.63 -28.04
N SER A 95 8.70 -8.46 -28.48
CA SER A 95 8.17 -7.44 -27.57
C SER A 95 6.94 -7.88 -26.77
N VAL A 96 6.19 -8.85 -27.32
CA VAL A 96 5.01 -9.41 -26.65
C VAL A 96 5.39 -10.60 -25.77
N ILE A 97 6.18 -11.55 -26.29
CA ILE A 97 6.48 -12.80 -25.57
C ILE A 97 7.48 -12.64 -24.44
N ASP A 98 8.25 -11.55 -24.42
CA ASP A 98 9.24 -11.25 -23.38
C ASP A 98 8.80 -10.17 -22.39
N ARG A 99 7.52 -9.75 -22.45
CA ARG A 99 6.91 -8.92 -21.40
C ARG A 99 7.10 -9.58 -20.04
N ASP A 100 7.54 -8.81 -19.05
CA ASP A 100 7.84 -9.30 -17.70
C ASP A 100 8.84 -10.48 -17.66
N CYS A 101 9.86 -10.44 -18.53
CA CYS A 101 10.90 -11.49 -18.64
C CYS A 101 10.33 -12.90 -18.85
N ASN A 102 9.20 -13.00 -19.54
CA ASN A 102 8.44 -14.24 -19.67
C ASN A 102 9.18 -15.34 -20.46
N MET A 103 10.21 -15.02 -21.26
CA MET A 103 11.02 -16.05 -21.94
C MET A 103 11.95 -16.81 -20.98
N ASP A 104 12.22 -16.30 -19.77
CA ASP A 104 13.11 -16.93 -18.80
C ASP A 104 12.56 -18.30 -18.38
N LEU A 105 11.24 -18.42 -18.32
CA LEU A 105 10.50 -19.65 -18.02
C LEU A 105 10.76 -20.79 -19.02
N LEU A 106 11.22 -20.49 -20.24
CA LEU A 106 11.56 -21.52 -21.24
C LEU A 106 12.92 -22.16 -21.01
N LEU A 107 13.75 -21.57 -20.16
CA LEU A 107 15.08 -22.07 -19.81
C LEU A 107 15.10 -22.76 -18.44
N GLU A 108 13.96 -22.82 -17.75
CA GLU A 108 13.80 -23.55 -16.50
C GLU A 108 13.65 -25.05 -16.74
N ASP A 109 14.14 -25.87 -15.80
CA ASP A 109 13.99 -27.33 -15.81
C ASP A 109 12.59 -27.79 -15.34
N GLU A 110 11.54 -27.08 -15.78
CA GLU A 110 10.15 -27.34 -15.42
C GLU A 110 9.29 -27.59 -16.66
N GLU A 111 9.32 -28.82 -17.17
CA GLU A 111 8.66 -29.22 -18.42
C GLU A 111 7.18 -28.81 -18.49
N GLN A 112 6.46 -28.85 -17.36
CA GLN A 112 5.05 -28.45 -17.29
C GLN A 112 4.83 -26.96 -17.55
N ILE A 113 5.75 -26.11 -17.07
CA ILE A 113 5.74 -24.66 -17.28
C ILE A 113 6.12 -24.35 -18.73
N VAL A 114 7.15 -25.02 -19.24
CA VAL A 114 7.58 -24.90 -20.65
C VAL A 114 6.46 -25.31 -21.60
N ASN A 115 5.76 -26.42 -21.33
CA ASN A 115 4.66 -26.90 -22.15
C ASN A 115 3.47 -25.92 -22.14
N LEU A 116 3.10 -25.39 -20.97
CA LEU A 116 2.07 -24.35 -20.88
C LEU A 116 2.46 -23.07 -21.65
N TRP A 117 3.72 -22.66 -21.54
CA TRP A 117 4.26 -21.52 -22.28
C TRP A 117 4.12 -21.72 -23.79
N LEU A 118 4.57 -22.88 -24.28
CA LEU A 118 4.52 -23.24 -25.70
C LEU A 118 3.08 -23.38 -26.20
N GLU A 119 2.16 -23.87 -25.37
CA GLU A 119 0.74 -23.96 -25.72
C GLU A 119 0.11 -22.57 -25.90
N ILE A 120 0.27 -21.68 -24.91
CA ILE A 120 -0.25 -20.31 -24.98
C ILE A 120 0.35 -19.59 -26.20
N PHE A 121 1.67 -19.68 -26.40
CA PHE A 121 2.31 -19.06 -27.55
C PHE A 121 1.98 -19.76 -28.87
N GLY A 122 1.62 -21.04 -28.88
CA GLY A 122 1.26 -21.82 -30.08
C GLY A 122 -0.16 -21.59 -30.58
N ASN A 123 -1.07 -21.26 -29.67
CA ASN A 123 -2.50 -21.19 -29.92
C ASN A 123 -2.99 -19.75 -30.19
N LYS A 124 -3.55 -19.51 -31.38
CA LYS A 124 -4.03 -18.18 -31.82
C LYS A 124 -5.28 -17.71 -31.07
N GLU A 125 -6.07 -18.64 -30.54
CA GLU A 125 -7.27 -18.34 -29.75
C GLU A 125 -6.89 -17.87 -28.34
N MET A 126 -5.74 -18.31 -27.83
CA MET A 126 -5.20 -17.86 -26.55
C MET A 126 -4.48 -16.52 -26.72
N LEU A 127 -3.31 -16.54 -27.37
CA LEU A 127 -2.53 -15.35 -27.63
C LEU A 127 -2.76 -14.85 -29.06
N SER A 128 -3.69 -13.89 -29.19
CA SER A 128 -3.92 -13.17 -30.43
C SER A 128 -2.85 -12.11 -30.66
N LEU A 129 -2.29 -12.08 -31.87
CA LEU A 129 -1.21 -11.17 -32.26
C LEU A 129 -1.67 -10.44 -33.55
N PRO A 130 -2.43 -9.34 -33.42
CA PRO A 130 -2.89 -8.61 -34.59
C PRO A 130 -1.70 -8.01 -35.35
N TYR A 131 -1.81 -7.94 -36.67
CA TYR A 131 -0.81 -7.23 -37.46
C TYR A 131 -0.78 -5.75 -37.06
N VAL A 132 0.40 -5.27 -36.68
CA VAL A 132 0.69 -3.86 -36.46
C VAL A 132 1.68 -3.44 -37.55
N ARG A 133 1.41 -2.33 -38.25
CA ARG A 133 2.35 -1.77 -39.22
C ARG A 133 3.57 -1.20 -38.47
N VAL A 134 4.60 -2.03 -38.30
CA VAL A 134 5.85 -1.68 -37.60
C VAL A 134 6.86 -1.08 -38.58
N GLU A 135 6.62 0.15 -39.01
CA GLU A 135 7.62 0.89 -39.80
C GLU A 135 8.63 1.57 -38.88
N LYS A 136 9.86 1.02 -38.80
CA LYS A 136 11.04 1.62 -38.13
C LYS A 136 10.78 2.26 -36.75
N LYS A 137 9.80 1.74 -35.98
CA LYS A 137 9.50 2.21 -34.62
C LYS A 137 10.28 1.41 -33.59
N VAL A 138 10.75 2.09 -32.56
CA VAL A 138 11.20 1.44 -31.32
C VAL A 138 9.97 0.85 -30.65
N LEU A 139 10.01 -0.46 -30.40
CA LEU A 139 8.96 -1.20 -29.71
C LEU A 139 9.32 -1.25 -28.23
N MET A 140 8.40 -0.77 -27.39
CA MET A 140 8.56 -0.88 -25.95
C MET A 140 8.18 -2.30 -25.52
N VAL A 141 9.09 -2.96 -24.80
CA VAL A 141 8.77 -4.18 -24.06
C VAL A 141 8.19 -3.71 -22.74
N GLN A 142 6.88 -3.91 -22.58
CA GLN A 142 6.18 -3.53 -21.35
C GLN A 142 6.64 -4.43 -20.21
N SER A 143 6.81 -3.85 -19.02
CA SER A 143 7.09 -4.60 -17.80
C SER A 143 6.46 -3.92 -16.61
N HIS A 144 6.00 -4.72 -15.65
CA HIS A 144 5.59 -4.26 -14.34
C HIS A 144 6.82 -4.05 -13.45
N VAL A 145 6.69 -3.15 -12.47
CA VAL A 145 7.76 -2.83 -11.52
C VAL A 145 7.32 -3.20 -10.11
N THR A 146 8.11 -4.05 -9.46
CA THR A 146 7.90 -4.52 -8.08
C THR A 146 9.14 -4.20 -7.27
N GLY A 147 9.01 -3.42 -6.19
CA GLY A 147 10.15 -3.05 -5.34
C GLY A 147 11.25 -2.26 -6.06
N GLY A 148 10.92 -1.53 -7.13
CA GLY A 148 11.91 -0.82 -7.95
C GLY A 148 12.65 -1.69 -8.97
N HIS A 149 12.32 -2.98 -9.06
CA HIS A 149 12.88 -3.92 -10.03
C HIS A 149 11.84 -4.35 -11.06
N THR A 150 12.31 -4.68 -12.26
CA THR A 150 11.48 -5.29 -13.30
C THR A 150 10.91 -6.63 -12.80
N MET A 151 9.61 -6.82 -12.95
CA MET A 151 8.93 -8.08 -12.61
C MET A 151 9.40 -9.21 -13.52
N PHE A 152 9.52 -10.41 -12.95
CA PHE A 152 9.73 -11.66 -13.66
C PHE A 152 8.47 -12.51 -13.51
N CYS A 153 7.87 -12.91 -14.64
CA CYS A 153 6.77 -13.86 -14.64
C CYS A 153 7.19 -15.17 -13.99
N ARG A 154 6.35 -15.69 -13.10
CA ARG A 154 6.49 -17.03 -12.49
C ARG A 154 5.57 -18.04 -13.15
N LEU A 155 4.44 -17.57 -13.69
CA LEU A 155 3.56 -18.34 -14.57
C LEU A 155 3.63 -17.77 -16.01
N PRO A 156 3.66 -18.63 -17.05
CA PRO A 156 3.69 -18.17 -18.43
C PRO A 156 2.56 -17.21 -18.75
N PHE A 157 2.90 -16.06 -19.31
CA PHE A 157 1.97 -15.05 -19.79
C PHE A 157 0.96 -14.58 -18.72
N SER A 158 1.39 -14.45 -17.46
CA SER A 158 0.53 -13.99 -16.36
C SER A 158 -0.26 -12.71 -16.65
N TRP A 159 0.35 -11.75 -17.33
CA TRP A 159 -0.31 -10.51 -17.75
C TRP A 159 -1.50 -10.77 -18.68
N TRP A 160 -1.35 -11.69 -19.64
CA TRP A 160 -2.41 -12.08 -20.55
C TRP A 160 -3.50 -12.86 -19.82
N ILE A 161 -3.11 -13.83 -18.98
CA ILE A 161 -4.06 -14.60 -18.16
C ILE A 161 -4.90 -13.65 -17.29
N LYS A 162 -4.27 -12.62 -16.72
CA LYS A 162 -4.98 -11.58 -15.96
C LYS A 162 -5.98 -10.81 -16.80
N GLU A 163 -5.54 -10.22 -17.91
CA GLU A 163 -6.42 -9.46 -18.81
C GLU A 163 -7.59 -10.32 -19.34
N PHE A 164 -7.31 -11.59 -19.66
CA PHE A 164 -8.28 -12.57 -20.10
C PHE A 164 -9.33 -12.88 -19.02
N LEU A 165 -8.89 -13.23 -17.80
CA LEU A 165 -9.79 -13.56 -16.71
C LEU A 165 -10.59 -12.33 -16.20
N ASP A 166 -9.98 -11.14 -16.19
CA ASP A 166 -10.68 -9.88 -15.92
C ASP A 166 -11.80 -9.66 -16.95
N GLY A 167 -11.50 -9.85 -18.24
CA GLY A 167 -12.47 -9.75 -19.33
C GLY A 167 -13.60 -10.76 -19.22
N LEU A 168 -13.28 -12.02 -18.93
CA LEU A 168 -14.26 -13.09 -18.73
C LEU A 168 -15.15 -12.80 -17.49
N MET A 169 -14.58 -12.26 -16.41
CA MET A 169 -15.35 -11.85 -15.24
C MET A 169 -16.29 -10.69 -15.52
N MET A 170 -15.89 -9.72 -16.35
CA MET A 170 -16.78 -8.62 -16.76
C MET A 170 -17.96 -9.12 -17.60
N GLN A 171 -17.78 -10.15 -18.42
CA GLN A 171 -18.86 -10.76 -19.19
C GLN A 171 -19.87 -11.46 -18.27
N THR A 172 -19.39 -12.24 -17.30
CA THR A 172 -20.26 -12.94 -16.34
C THR A 172 -20.99 -12.01 -15.38
N SER A 173 -20.43 -10.85 -15.07
CA SER A 173 -21.06 -9.84 -14.20
C SER A 173 -22.25 -9.13 -14.85
N ARG A 174 -22.46 -9.25 -16.17
CA ARG A 174 -23.59 -8.64 -16.88
C ARG A 174 -24.85 -9.50 -16.90
N HIS A 175 -24.76 -10.79 -16.57
CA HIS A 175 -25.88 -11.74 -16.55
C HIS A 175 -26.30 -12.07 -15.10
N GLN A 176 -27.60 -11.97 -14.80
CA GLN A 176 -28.19 -11.87 -13.45
C GLN A 176 -28.08 -13.11 -12.52
N THR A 177 -27.37 -14.17 -12.91
CA THR A 177 -27.24 -15.41 -12.12
C THR A 177 -25.79 -15.63 -11.67
N HIS A 178 -25.37 -14.86 -10.68
CA HIS A 178 -23.98 -14.80 -10.22
C HIS A 178 -23.61 -15.98 -9.30
N SER A 179 -22.78 -16.89 -9.77
CA SER A 179 -22.04 -17.80 -8.90
C SER A 179 -20.58 -17.90 -9.33
N VAL A 180 -19.67 -18.01 -8.37
CA VAL A 180 -18.24 -18.32 -8.59
C VAL A 180 -18.10 -19.55 -9.48
N ARG A 181 -19.02 -20.51 -9.30
CA ARG A 181 -19.14 -21.73 -10.09
C ARG A 181 -19.38 -21.45 -11.57
N HIS A 182 -20.32 -20.59 -11.93
CA HIS A 182 -20.54 -20.24 -13.34
C HIS A 182 -19.32 -19.59 -14.00
N PHE A 183 -18.58 -18.74 -13.27
CA PHE A 183 -17.33 -18.16 -13.78
C PHE A 183 -16.25 -19.23 -13.99
N TYR A 184 -16.17 -20.22 -13.09
CA TYR A 184 -15.28 -21.35 -13.24
C TYR A 184 -15.68 -22.27 -14.40
N ASP A 185 -16.97 -22.59 -14.55
CA ASP A 185 -17.50 -23.43 -15.63
C ASP A 185 -17.17 -22.80 -17.00
N LEU A 186 -17.40 -21.49 -17.15
CA LEU A 186 -17.04 -20.76 -18.37
C LEU A 186 -15.54 -20.76 -18.62
N PHE A 187 -14.71 -20.67 -17.57
CA PHE A 187 -13.26 -20.78 -17.72
C PHE A 187 -12.86 -22.16 -18.28
N LEU A 188 -13.48 -23.24 -17.83
CA LEU A 188 -13.21 -24.60 -18.31
C LEU A 188 -13.54 -24.80 -19.80
N GLU A 189 -14.51 -24.06 -20.33
CA GLU A 189 -14.88 -24.05 -21.76
C GLU A 189 -13.85 -23.33 -22.65
N THR A 190 -12.88 -22.62 -22.06
CA THR A 190 -11.85 -21.89 -22.80
C THR A 190 -10.64 -22.76 -23.10
N PRO A 191 -9.86 -22.48 -24.16
CA PRO A 191 -8.65 -23.27 -24.47
C PRO A 191 -7.67 -23.38 -23.29
N LEU A 192 -7.54 -22.32 -22.48
CA LEU A 192 -6.69 -22.33 -21.29
C LEU A 192 -7.25 -23.23 -20.18
N GLY A 193 -8.54 -23.11 -19.89
CA GLY A 193 -9.18 -23.93 -18.86
C GLY A 193 -9.20 -25.40 -19.25
N THR A 194 -9.53 -25.72 -20.50
CA THR A 194 -9.47 -27.08 -21.04
C THR A 194 -8.06 -27.65 -20.91
N TYR A 195 -7.02 -26.93 -21.37
CA TYR A 195 -5.63 -27.37 -21.25
C TYR A 195 -5.22 -27.67 -19.80
N ILE A 196 -5.53 -26.75 -18.87
CA ILE A 196 -5.20 -26.95 -17.45
C ILE A 196 -5.97 -28.14 -16.88
N SER A 197 -7.25 -28.30 -17.21
CA SER A 197 -8.08 -29.40 -16.71
C SER A 197 -7.60 -30.78 -17.20
N GLU A 198 -7.15 -30.87 -18.45
CA GLU A 198 -6.72 -32.13 -19.06
C GLU A 198 -5.26 -32.50 -18.75
N LYS A 199 -4.37 -31.50 -18.66
CA LYS A 199 -2.91 -31.73 -18.56
C LYS A 199 -2.38 -31.59 -17.15
N ALA A 200 -3.06 -30.85 -16.26
CA ALA A 200 -2.59 -30.62 -14.91
C ALA A 200 -3.29 -31.51 -13.88
N ASN A 201 -2.50 -32.27 -13.11
CA ASN A 201 -2.99 -32.93 -11.90
C ASN A 201 -3.19 -31.91 -10.76
N GLU A 202 -3.81 -32.34 -9.66
CA GLU A 202 -4.10 -31.46 -8.51
C GLU A 202 -2.87 -30.78 -7.89
N LYS A 203 -1.71 -31.45 -7.92
CA LYS A 203 -0.45 -30.86 -7.44
C LYS A 203 0.00 -29.73 -8.37
N MET A 204 -0.06 -29.96 -9.68
CA MET A 204 0.28 -28.97 -10.70
C MET A 204 -0.69 -27.79 -10.65
N LYS A 205 -2.00 -28.02 -10.60
CA LYS A 205 -3.00 -26.93 -10.48
C LYS A 205 -2.71 -26.01 -9.30
N ARG A 206 -2.38 -26.59 -8.12
CA ARG A 206 -1.97 -25.80 -6.95
C ARG A 206 -0.72 -24.96 -7.18
N GLU A 207 0.29 -25.53 -7.85
CA GLU A 207 1.52 -24.81 -8.17
C GLU A 207 1.29 -23.68 -9.17
N LEU A 208 0.50 -23.92 -10.24
CA LEU A 208 0.12 -22.89 -11.20
C LEU A 208 -0.63 -21.74 -10.51
N CYS A 209 -1.58 -22.05 -9.63
CA CYS A 209 -2.31 -21.04 -8.87
C CYS A 209 -1.40 -20.26 -7.92
N LYS A 210 -0.43 -20.91 -7.27
CA LYS A 210 0.53 -20.24 -6.40
C LYS A 210 1.41 -19.26 -7.17
N ARG A 211 1.96 -19.70 -8.32
CA ARG A 211 2.75 -18.85 -9.23
C ARG A 211 1.94 -17.67 -9.74
N TYR A 212 0.73 -17.95 -10.20
CA TYR A 212 -0.18 -16.92 -10.68
C TYR A 212 -0.58 -15.93 -9.60
N LEU A 213 -0.84 -16.38 -8.37
CA LEU A 213 -1.22 -15.50 -7.27
C LEU A 213 -0.11 -14.49 -6.97
N GLN A 214 1.15 -14.92 -6.98
CA GLN A 214 2.29 -14.03 -6.77
C GLN A 214 2.44 -13.02 -7.91
N ASP A 215 2.31 -13.47 -9.16
CA ASP A 215 2.33 -12.60 -10.33
C ASP A 215 1.15 -11.61 -10.30
N PHE A 216 -0.05 -12.08 -9.95
CA PHE A 216 -1.26 -11.29 -9.86
C PHE A 216 -1.12 -10.17 -8.84
N VAL A 217 -0.59 -10.46 -7.64
CA VAL A 217 -0.32 -9.44 -6.62
C VAL A 217 0.68 -8.41 -7.14
N SER A 218 1.75 -8.86 -7.79
CA SER A 218 2.79 -7.98 -8.35
C SER A 218 2.26 -7.05 -9.45
N MET A 219 1.36 -7.54 -10.30
CA MET A 219 0.73 -6.74 -11.37
C MET A 219 -0.38 -5.82 -10.88
N THR A 220 -1.00 -6.13 -9.73
CA THR A 220 -2.24 -5.46 -9.28
C THR A 220 -2.03 -4.51 -8.12
N MET A 221 -1.00 -4.73 -7.30
CA MET A 221 -0.72 -3.97 -6.08
C MET A 221 0.64 -3.29 -6.18
N LYS A 222 0.75 -2.10 -5.59
CA LYS A 222 2.04 -1.42 -5.47
C LYS A 222 2.83 -2.04 -4.32
N VAL A 223 3.99 -2.59 -4.64
CA VAL A 223 4.85 -3.30 -3.69
C VAL A 223 6.22 -2.62 -3.65
N ALA A 224 6.71 -2.31 -2.46
CA ALA A 224 7.98 -1.62 -2.25
C ALA A 224 9.15 -2.56 -1.88
N SER A 225 8.89 -3.76 -1.36
CA SER A 225 9.92 -4.75 -1.03
C SER A 225 9.44 -6.20 -1.13
N ASP A 226 10.36 -7.15 -1.13
CA ASP A 226 10.04 -8.59 -1.14
C ASP A 226 9.32 -9.03 0.13
N GLU A 227 9.62 -8.41 1.28
CA GLU A 227 8.92 -8.66 2.53
C GLU A 227 7.45 -8.22 2.46
N GLU A 228 7.17 -7.08 1.83
CA GLU A 228 5.80 -6.61 1.56
C GLU A 228 5.11 -7.54 0.57
N LEU A 229 5.78 -7.94 -0.52
CA LEU A 229 5.24 -8.89 -1.50
C LEU A 229 4.77 -10.18 -0.82
N LYS A 230 5.60 -10.73 0.05
CA LYS A 230 5.31 -11.96 0.79
C LYS A 230 4.06 -11.81 1.66
N LEU A 231 3.92 -10.70 2.38
CA LEU A 231 2.73 -10.43 3.22
C LEU A 231 1.47 -10.26 2.37
N LEU A 232 1.55 -9.56 1.24
CA LEU A 232 0.40 -9.37 0.34
C LEU A 232 -0.01 -10.67 -0.35
N CYS A 233 0.96 -11.50 -0.76
CA CYS A 233 0.69 -12.84 -1.28
C CYS A 233 0.02 -13.73 -0.21
N GLN A 234 0.48 -13.66 1.05
CA GLN A 234 -0.16 -14.36 2.15
C GLN A 234 -1.60 -13.87 2.38
N ALA A 235 -1.82 -12.55 2.39
CA ALA A 235 -3.16 -11.97 2.50
C ALA A 235 -4.08 -12.45 1.37
N MET A 236 -3.59 -12.44 0.13
CA MET A 236 -4.34 -12.89 -1.03
C MET A 236 -4.65 -14.40 -0.97
N THR A 237 -3.71 -15.20 -0.50
CA THR A 237 -3.92 -16.65 -0.27
C THR A 237 -5.03 -16.88 0.75
N SER A 238 -4.97 -16.17 1.89
CA SER A 238 -6.01 -16.23 2.92
C SER A 238 -7.38 -15.77 2.42
N CYS A 239 -7.44 -14.77 1.52
CA CYS A 239 -8.68 -14.36 0.87
C CYS A 239 -9.26 -15.48 -0.01
N ALA A 240 -8.42 -16.12 -0.83
CA ALA A 240 -8.84 -17.23 -1.69
C ALA A 240 -9.33 -18.43 -0.86
N ASP A 241 -8.63 -18.77 0.21
CA ASP A 241 -9.02 -19.84 1.15
C ASP A 241 -10.37 -19.55 1.83
N GLU A 242 -10.61 -18.28 2.20
CA GLU A 242 -11.88 -17.89 2.81
C GLU A 242 -13.06 -18.02 1.85
N VAL A 243 -12.88 -17.61 0.59
CA VAL A 243 -13.92 -17.75 -0.45
C VAL A 243 -14.20 -19.23 -0.71
N ARG A 244 -13.15 -20.03 -0.84
CA ARG A 244 -13.23 -21.48 -1.05
C ARG A 244 -14.05 -22.17 0.04
N LYS A 245 -13.71 -21.92 1.31
CA LYS A 245 -14.43 -22.48 2.46
C LYS A 245 -15.90 -22.05 2.53
N ARG A 246 -16.21 -20.80 2.22
CA ARG A 246 -17.59 -20.27 2.24
C ARG A 246 -18.49 -20.90 1.18
N LYS A 247 -17.91 -21.37 0.08
CA LYS A 247 -18.64 -21.91 -1.08
C LYS A 247 -18.66 -23.44 -1.13
N GLN A 248 -18.03 -24.13 -0.17
CA GLN A 248 -17.87 -25.59 -0.18
C GLN A 248 -17.25 -26.08 -1.51
N ASP A 249 -16.37 -25.26 -2.07
CA ASP A 249 -15.59 -25.61 -3.25
C ASP A 249 -14.26 -26.17 -2.77
N ASP A 250 -13.80 -27.26 -3.35
CA ASP A 250 -12.54 -27.88 -2.95
C ASP A 250 -11.36 -27.40 -3.82
N GLU A 251 -11.63 -26.84 -5.00
CA GLU A 251 -10.60 -26.65 -6.02
C GLU A 251 -10.00 -25.22 -6.02
N LEU A 252 -8.68 -25.13 -5.89
CA LEU A 252 -7.93 -23.88 -6.07
C LEU A 252 -7.74 -23.66 -7.58
N SER A 253 -8.27 -22.55 -8.10
CA SER A 253 -8.24 -22.24 -9.53
C SER A 253 -7.82 -20.79 -9.81
N LEU A 254 -7.37 -20.51 -11.04
CA LEU A 254 -7.02 -19.15 -11.45
C LEU A 254 -8.21 -18.18 -11.32
N PRO A 255 -9.45 -18.54 -11.74
CA PRO A 255 -10.65 -17.72 -11.53
C PRO A 255 -10.90 -17.35 -10.05
N LEU A 256 -10.62 -18.25 -9.11
CA LEU A 256 -10.84 -18.00 -7.68
C LEU A 256 -9.99 -16.83 -7.15
N ILE A 257 -8.79 -16.65 -7.67
CA ILE A 257 -7.88 -15.54 -7.27
C ILE A 257 -8.52 -14.20 -7.62
N HIS A 258 -9.10 -14.07 -8.81
CA HIS A 258 -9.81 -12.85 -9.23
C HIS A 258 -11.04 -12.58 -8.38
N VAL A 259 -11.85 -13.61 -8.13
CA VAL A 259 -13.06 -13.50 -7.30
C VAL A 259 -12.68 -13.06 -5.88
N ALA A 260 -11.65 -13.67 -5.30
CA ALA A 260 -11.16 -13.32 -3.98
C ALA A 260 -10.63 -11.88 -3.95
N TYR A 261 -9.87 -11.46 -4.97
CA TYR A 261 -9.37 -10.09 -5.04
C TYR A 261 -10.53 -9.09 -5.08
N HIS A 262 -11.53 -9.29 -5.93
CA HIS A 262 -12.69 -8.38 -6.02
C HIS A 262 -13.52 -8.33 -4.71
N LEU A 263 -13.73 -9.46 -4.04
CA LEU A 263 -14.48 -9.50 -2.79
C LEU A 263 -13.74 -8.80 -1.63
N TYR A 264 -12.41 -8.90 -1.60
CA TYR A 264 -11.57 -8.36 -0.51
C TYR A 264 -10.77 -7.12 -0.89
N GLN A 265 -11.00 -6.54 -2.07
CA GLN A 265 -10.20 -5.45 -2.66
C GLN A 265 -9.95 -4.30 -1.67
N ASN A 266 -11.02 -3.80 -1.04
CA ASN A 266 -10.92 -2.71 -0.07
C ASN A 266 -10.05 -3.05 1.15
N ARG A 267 -10.11 -4.29 1.63
CA ARG A 267 -9.31 -4.75 2.79
C ARG A 267 -7.84 -4.93 2.40
N LEU A 268 -7.57 -5.50 1.23
CA LEU A 268 -6.22 -5.64 0.67
C LEU A 268 -5.55 -4.29 0.40
N GLN A 269 -6.29 -3.35 -0.20
CA GLN A 269 -5.79 -1.99 -0.43
C GLN A 269 -5.51 -1.26 0.88
N ASN A 270 -6.36 -1.40 1.90
CA ASN A 270 -6.11 -0.78 3.19
C ASN A 270 -4.89 -1.40 3.90
N LEU A 271 -4.69 -2.72 3.80
CA LEU A 271 -3.48 -3.40 4.29
C LEU A 271 -2.22 -2.84 3.61
N SER A 272 -2.19 -2.81 2.27
CA SER A 272 -1.06 -2.25 1.52
C SER A 272 -0.79 -0.79 1.89
N ARG A 273 -1.84 0.02 2.03
CA ARG A 273 -1.72 1.41 2.49
C ARG A 273 -1.09 1.52 3.88
N MET A 274 -1.50 0.69 4.84
CA MET A 274 -0.92 0.70 6.19
C MET A 274 0.57 0.31 6.17
N ILE A 275 0.93 -0.74 5.43
CA ILE A 275 2.32 -1.18 5.29
C ILE A 275 3.17 -0.07 4.66
N SER A 276 2.70 0.53 3.58
CA SER A 276 3.40 1.64 2.91
C SER A 276 3.58 2.88 3.80
N LEU A 277 2.57 3.22 4.62
CA LEU A 277 2.63 4.41 5.50
C LEU A 277 3.42 4.15 6.79
N HIS A 278 3.47 2.89 7.23
CA HIS A 278 4.13 2.49 8.47
C HIS A 278 4.84 1.13 8.33
N PRO A 279 6.00 1.06 7.64
CA PRO A 279 6.69 -0.21 7.35
C PRO A 279 7.19 -0.97 8.58
N GLU A 280 7.30 -0.31 9.74
CA GLU A 280 7.67 -0.92 11.03
C GLU A 280 6.75 -2.10 11.41
N VAL A 281 5.52 -2.18 10.85
CA VAL A 281 4.57 -3.29 11.08
C VAL A 281 4.91 -4.60 10.37
N ILE A 282 5.80 -4.59 9.38
CA ILE A 282 6.16 -5.80 8.61
C ILE A 282 6.76 -6.87 9.54
N SER A 283 7.71 -6.50 10.42
CA SER A 283 8.38 -7.46 11.29
C SER A 283 7.44 -8.10 12.32
N PRO A 284 6.59 -7.36 13.05
CA PRO A 284 5.55 -7.94 13.91
C PRO A 284 4.61 -8.89 13.17
N LEU A 285 4.18 -8.56 11.95
CA LEU A 285 3.27 -9.39 11.16
C LEU A 285 3.91 -10.72 10.76
N GLN A 286 5.17 -10.68 10.28
CA GLN A 286 5.89 -11.89 9.88
C GLN A 286 6.19 -12.83 11.05
N LYS A 287 6.41 -12.28 12.25
CA LYS A 287 6.70 -13.06 13.46
C LYS A 287 5.44 -13.63 14.14
N ASN A 288 4.25 -13.23 13.71
CA ASN A 288 3.02 -13.61 14.39
C ASN A 288 2.57 -15.02 13.95
N PRO A 289 2.59 -16.02 14.86
CA PRO A 289 2.27 -17.41 14.51
C PRO A 289 0.80 -17.59 14.14
N VAL A 290 -0.10 -16.72 14.63
CA VAL A 290 -1.54 -16.83 14.37
C VAL A 290 -1.89 -16.47 12.93
N ILE A 291 -1.09 -15.59 12.30
CA ILE A 291 -1.33 -15.14 10.92
C ILE A 291 -0.85 -16.20 9.93
N SER A 292 0.21 -16.93 10.28
CA SER A 292 0.79 -17.98 9.45
C SER A 292 -0.23 -19.10 9.22
N GLY A 293 -0.67 -19.27 7.98
CA GLY A 293 -1.61 -20.33 7.60
C GLY A 293 -3.06 -20.12 8.07
N TYR A 294 -3.43 -18.92 8.54
CA TYR A 294 -4.83 -18.67 8.91
C TYR A 294 -5.71 -18.61 7.65
N PRO A 295 -6.78 -19.44 7.56
CA PRO A 295 -7.55 -19.63 6.33
C PRO A 295 -8.65 -18.57 6.14
N ALA A 296 -8.36 -17.33 6.54
CA ALA A 296 -9.24 -16.18 6.39
C ALA A 296 -8.44 -14.88 6.39
N MET A 297 -8.97 -13.85 5.72
CA MET A 297 -8.31 -12.54 5.66
C MET A 297 -8.32 -11.90 7.05
N VAL A 298 -7.16 -11.87 7.70
CA VAL A 298 -6.93 -11.27 9.04
C VAL A 298 -5.81 -10.23 9.04
N LEU A 299 -4.96 -10.20 8.01
CA LEU A 299 -3.72 -9.42 8.01
C LEU A 299 -3.94 -7.92 8.16
N ASP A 300 -5.00 -7.36 7.60
CA ASP A 300 -5.37 -5.94 7.77
C ASP A 300 -5.67 -5.60 9.24
N VAL A 301 -6.38 -6.48 9.96
CA VAL A 301 -6.71 -6.27 11.38
C VAL A 301 -5.46 -6.39 12.24
N TYR A 302 -4.59 -7.37 11.97
CA TYR A 302 -3.33 -7.50 12.69
C TYR A 302 -2.35 -6.37 12.36
N ALA A 303 -2.34 -5.87 11.14
CA ALA A 303 -1.54 -4.70 10.76
C ALA A 303 -2.02 -3.45 11.50
N ALA A 304 -3.34 -3.27 11.60
CA ALA A 304 -3.95 -2.20 12.36
C ALA A 304 -3.61 -2.29 13.86
N LYS A 305 -3.67 -3.50 14.44
CA LYS A 305 -3.23 -3.75 15.82
C LYS A 305 -1.74 -3.40 16.00
N ALA A 306 -0.87 -3.88 15.13
CA ALA A 306 0.57 -3.59 15.18
C ALA A 306 0.86 -2.09 15.03
N CYS A 307 0.12 -1.38 14.16
CA CYS A 307 0.19 0.09 14.06
C CYS A 307 -0.17 0.77 15.38
N VAL A 308 -1.19 0.32 16.09
CA VAL A 308 -1.58 0.93 17.37
C VAL A 308 -0.51 0.67 18.44
N GLU A 309 -0.01 -0.57 18.52
CA GLU A 309 1.05 -0.96 19.46
C GLU A 309 2.36 -0.20 19.22
N SER A 310 2.72 0.08 17.96
CA SER A 310 3.91 0.88 17.62
C SER A 310 3.72 2.38 17.86
N LEU A 311 2.48 2.85 17.93
CA LEU A 311 2.13 4.23 18.22
C LEU A 311 2.01 4.53 19.71
N GLU A 312 2.25 3.56 20.60
CA GLU A 312 2.32 3.82 22.02
C GLU A 312 3.34 4.94 22.32
N PRO A 313 2.95 5.97 23.09
CA PRO A 313 3.81 7.11 23.37
C PRO A 313 4.97 6.66 24.28
N SER A 314 6.10 6.34 23.67
CA SER A 314 7.28 5.78 24.36
C SER A 314 8.23 6.87 24.88
N ASN A 315 8.21 8.08 24.32
CA ASN A 315 8.94 9.22 24.87
C ASN A 315 8.50 10.57 24.26
N LEU A 316 7.96 11.51 25.05
CA LEU A 316 7.45 12.82 24.59
C LEU A 316 8.28 14.01 25.13
N GLU A 317 9.60 13.86 25.14
CA GLU A 317 10.53 14.78 25.81
C GLU A 317 10.48 16.21 25.29
N ASN A 318 10.41 16.38 23.97
CA ASN A 318 10.50 17.68 23.31
C ASN A 318 9.56 17.79 22.11
N ASP A 319 9.33 19.02 21.65
CA ASP A 319 8.38 19.33 20.58
C ASP A 319 8.69 18.62 19.27
N THR A 320 9.98 18.42 18.94
CA THR A 320 10.36 17.72 17.71
C THR A 320 9.91 16.26 17.73
N VAL A 321 10.02 15.61 18.89
CA VAL A 321 9.58 14.22 19.10
C VAL A 321 8.06 14.15 19.12
N CYS A 322 7.39 15.08 19.82
CA CYS A 322 5.93 15.18 19.84
C CYS A 322 5.37 15.35 18.41
N GLN A 323 5.91 16.29 17.63
CA GLN A 323 5.50 16.52 16.24
C GLN A 323 5.78 15.32 15.33
N ARG A 324 6.88 14.58 15.56
CA ARG A 324 7.18 13.36 14.80
C ARG A 324 6.16 12.27 15.12
N TRP A 325 5.81 12.09 16.39
CA TRP A 325 4.80 11.14 16.82
C TRP A 325 3.40 11.50 16.29
N LEU A 326 2.99 12.78 16.40
CA LEU A 326 1.72 13.27 15.82
C LEU A 326 1.66 13.03 14.31
N ARG A 327 2.76 13.26 13.59
CA ARG A 327 2.85 12.93 12.15
C ARG A 327 2.67 11.44 11.88
N LYS A 328 3.24 10.55 12.72
CA LYS A 328 3.01 9.09 12.61
C LYS A 328 1.53 8.75 12.83
N VAL A 329 0.89 9.29 13.87
CA VAL A 329 -0.54 9.07 14.16
C VAL A 329 -1.43 9.54 13.00
N LYS A 330 -1.25 10.79 12.53
CA LYS A 330 -2.03 11.38 11.44
C LYS A 330 -1.88 10.61 10.11
N LYS A 331 -0.71 10.03 9.83
CA LYS A 331 -0.48 9.23 8.61
C LYS A 331 -1.40 8.03 8.53
N VAL A 332 -1.53 7.26 9.61
CA VAL A 332 -2.30 5.99 9.59
C VAL A 332 -3.77 6.16 9.99
N GLN A 333 -4.15 7.33 10.53
CA GLN A 333 -5.50 7.62 11.03
C GLN A 333 -6.62 7.13 10.10
N ALA A 334 -6.62 7.54 8.84
CA ALA A 334 -7.69 7.19 7.90
C ALA A 334 -7.83 5.66 7.70
N SER A 335 -6.72 4.93 7.70
CA SER A 335 -6.72 3.47 7.55
C SER A 335 -7.26 2.75 8.79
N LEU A 336 -6.94 3.26 9.98
CA LEU A 336 -7.40 2.70 11.25
C LEU A 336 -8.87 3.02 11.50
N GLU A 337 -9.32 4.25 11.20
CA GLU A 337 -10.72 4.65 11.27
C GLU A 337 -11.60 3.86 10.32
N LEU A 338 -11.12 3.58 9.10
CA LEU A 338 -11.84 2.74 8.13
C LEU A 338 -12.16 1.36 8.73
N ILE A 339 -11.19 0.74 9.41
CA ILE A 339 -11.38 -0.56 10.05
C ILE A 339 -12.35 -0.45 11.23
N CYS A 340 -12.18 0.55 12.10
CA CYS A 340 -13.08 0.79 13.25
C CYS A 340 -14.54 1.01 12.81
N SER A 341 -14.76 1.77 11.74
CA SER A 341 -16.10 2.04 11.19
C SER A 341 -16.82 0.80 10.67
N GLN A 342 -16.06 -0.24 10.33
CA GLN A 342 -16.57 -1.50 9.78
C GLN A 342 -16.61 -2.64 10.80
N SER A 343 -16.36 -2.35 12.09
CA SER A 343 -16.28 -3.34 13.17
C SER A 343 -17.54 -4.21 13.35
N SER A 344 -18.72 -3.68 13.00
CA SER A 344 -20.00 -4.41 13.03
C SER A 344 -20.37 -5.08 11.70
N SER A 345 -19.54 -4.94 10.67
CA SER A 345 -19.83 -5.44 9.33
C SER A 345 -19.71 -6.96 9.25
N LYS A 346 -20.63 -7.60 8.50
CA LYS A 346 -20.53 -9.03 8.10
C LYS A 346 -19.26 -9.35 7.30
N LYS A 347 -18.48 -8.33 6.90
CA LYS A 347 -17.20 -8.47 6.17
C LYS A 347 -16.06 -9.07 7.02
N TYR A 348 -16.15 -9.01 8.35
CA TYR A 348 -15.14 -9.54 9.26
C TYR A 348 -15.64 -10.81 9.96
N GLY A 349 -14.81 -11.86 9.94
CA GLY A 349 -15.06 -13.10 10.67
C GLY A 349 -15.07 -12.90 12.19
N GLU A 350 -15.54 -13.90 12.94
CA GLU A 350 -15.61 -13.84 14.42
C GLU A 350 -14.24 -13.58 15.06
N HIS A 351 -13.18 -14.22 14.56
CA HIS A 351 -11.81 -14.01 15.04
C HIS A 351 -11.35 -12.57 14.87
N CYS A 352 -11.56 -11.99 13.68
CA CYS A 352 -11.27 -10.58 13.44
C CYS A 352 -12.04 -9.68 14.42
N ARG A 353 -13.33 -9.96 14.67
CA ARG A 353 -14.15 -9.14 15.59
C ARG A 353 -13.61 -9.13 17.02
N LYS A 354 -13.04 -10.23 17.50
CA LYS A 354 -12.37 -10.28 18.82
C LYS A 354 -11.16 -9.35 18.85
N VAL A 355 -10.29 -9.44 17.83
CA VAL A 355 -9.09 -8.58 17.74
C VAL A 355 -9.46 -7.11 17.52
N LEU A 356 -10.52 -6.84 16.75
CA LEU A 356 -11.02 -5.49 16.46
C LEU A 356 -11.49 -4.76 17.70
N HIS A 357 -12.06 -5.46 18.69
CA HIS A 357 -12.49 -4.85 19.94
C HIS A 357 -11.29 -4.25 20.70
N ASP A 358 -10.23 -5.05 20.89
CA ASP A 358 -9.02 -4.63 21.58
C ASP A 358 -8.30 -3.51 20.80
N PHE A 359 -8.21 -3.67 19.48
CA PHE A 359 -7.66 -2.66 18.57
C PHE A 359 -8.43 -1.32 18.64
N SER A 360 -9.77 -1.36 18.59
CA SER A 360 -10.61 -0.16 18.57
C SER A 360 -10.40 0.67 19.83
N ASN A 361 -10.31 0.04 21.00
CA ASN A 361 -10.04 0.75 22.24
C ASN A 361 -8.63 1.36 22.24
N GLY A 362 -7.62 0.59 21.83
CA GLY A 362 -6.25 1.10 21.67
C GLY A 362 -6.18 2.31 20.73
N TRP A 363 -6.80 2.23 19.55
CA TRP A 363 -6.82 3.34 18.59
C TRP A 363 -7.55 4.57 19.14
N LYS A 364 -8.73 4.41 19.75
CA LYS A 364 -9.44 5.54 20.38
C LYS A 364 -8.58 6.23 21.42
N ARG A 365 -7.87 5.46 22.26
CA ARG A 365 -6.93 6.02 23.25
C ARG A 365 -5.82 6.82 22.57
N ILE A 366 -5.11 6.24 21.59
CA ILE A 366 -4.03 6.94 20.86
C ILE A 366 -4.56 8.21 20.18
N HIS A 367 -5.73 8.15 19.57
CA HIS A 367 -6.35 9.29 18.91
C HIS A 367 -6.69 10.41 19.89
N ILE A 368 -7.28 10.09 21.05
CA ILE A 368 -7.53 11.07 22.11
C ILE A 368 -6.21 11.67 22.58
N LEU A 369 -5.21 10.83 22.93
CA LEU A 369 -3.90 11.32 23.35
C LEU A 369 -3.25 12.25 22.32
N SER A 370 -3.48 12.02 21.02
CA SER A 370 -2.95 12.89 19.98
C SER A 370 -3.45 14.32 20.06
N PHE A 371 -4.72 14.54 20.40
CA PHE A 371 -5.24 15.89 20.65
C PHE A 371 -4.56 16.55 21.85
N PHE A 372 -4.35 15.81 22.94
CA PHE A 372 -3.71 16.37 24.14
C PHE A 372 -2.25 16.72 23.88
N VAL A 373 -1.52 15.87 23.16
CA VAL A 373 -0.14 16.19 22.77
C VAL A 373 -0.10 17.41 21.86
N GLU A 374 -0.99 17.50 20.88
CA GLU A 374 -1.06 18.61 19.92
C GLU A 374 -1.42 19.95 20.60
N HIS A 375 -2.37 19.94 21.53
CA HIS A 375 -2.91 21.16 22.12
C HIS A 375 -2.31 21.55 23.47
N MET A 376 -1.65 20.62 24.18
CA MET A 376 -1.15 20.89 25.54
C MET A 376 0.36 20.69 25.70
N LEU A 377 1.05 19.93 24.83
CA LEU A 377 2.49 19.66 24.98
C LEU A 377 3.41 20.40 24.00
N LEU A 378 2.86 21.20 23.09
CA LEU A 378 3.66 21.96 22.13
C LEU A 378 3.74 23.44 22.56
N GLY A 379 4.86 24.10 22.24
CA GLY A 379 4.98 25.56 22.39
C GLY A 379 5.51 26.06 23.74
N PHE A 380 5.98 25.17 24.61
CA PHE A 380 6.62 25.59 25.88
C PHE A 380 7.99 26.22 25.65
N GLN A 381 8.28 27.33 26.34
CA GLN A 381 9.62 27.93 26.35
C GLN A 381 10.54 27.22 27.36
N LYS A 382 11.83 27.58 27.41
CA LYS A 382 12.81 26.91 28.30
C LYS A 382 12.51 27.16 29.77
N GLU A 383 11.88 28.27 30.06
CA GLU A 383 11.48 28.75 31.38
C GLU A 383 10.30 27.91 31.93
N ASP A 384 9.47 27.32 31.06
CA ASP A 384 8.26 26.57 31.42
C ASP A 384 8.48 25.06 31.62
N ARG A 385 9.73 24.63 31.82
CA ARG A 385 10.08 23.19 31.91
C ARG A 385 9.30 22.43 32.96
N GLN A 386 9.01 23.05 34.09
CA GLN A 386 8.25 22.39 35.15
C GLN A 386 6.79 22.20 34.74
N LEU A 387 6.15 23.23 34.17
CA LEU A 387 4.78 23.17 33.67
C LEU A 387 4.62 22.10 32.58
N ARG A 388 5.56 22.05 31.63
CA ARG A 388 5.64 20.98 30.62
C ARG A 388 5.69 19.60 31.26
N THR A 389 6.48 19.43 32.32
CA THR A 389 6.61 18.15 33.05
C THR A 389 5.28 17.73 33.69
N HIS A 390 4.52 18.68 34.25
CA HIS A 390 3.18 18.39 34.80
C HIS A 390 2.19 17.99 33.71
N VAL A 391 2.19 18.65 32.55
CA VAL A 391 1.34 18.25 31.43
C VAL A 391 1.73 16.85 30.91
N LEU A 392 3.02 16.55 30.82
CA LEU A 392 3.50 15.23 30.43
C LEU A 392 3.02 14.14 31.39
N ASN A 393 3.10 14.39 32.70
CA ASN A 393 2.57 13.48 33.71
C ASN A 393 1.04 13.32 33.60
N THR A 394 0.33 14.41 33.31
CA THR A 394 -1.12 14.37 33.05
C THR A 394 -1.45 13.48 31.86
N ILE A 395 -0.68 13.54 30.77
CA ILE A 395 -0.88 12.69 29.59
C ILE A 395 -0.59 11.22 29.92
N LYS A 396 0.39 10.92 30.77
CA LYS A 396 0.61 9.56 31.28
C LYS A 396 -0.57 9.07 32.11
N THR A 397 -1.09 9.89 33.02
CA THR A 397 -2.29 9.56 33.80
C THR A 397 -3.50 9.35 32.90
N LEU A 398 -3.69 10.22 31.91
CA LEU A 398 -4.76 10.11 30.92
C LEU A 398 -4.65 8.82 30.12
N SER A 399 -3.44 8.43 29.70
CA SER A 399 -3.21 7.16 29.01
C SER A 399 -3.66 5.97 29.86
N ASN A 400 -3.35 5.96 31.16
CA ASN A 400 -3.77 4.88 32.07
C ASN A 400 -5.30 4.86 32.25
N VAL A 401 -5.93 6.02 32.44
CA VAL A 401 -7.39 6.13 32.57
C VAL A 401 -8.10 5.64 31.30
N LEU A 402 -7.61 6.04 30.13
CA LEU A 402 -8.17 5.64 28.85
C LEU A 402 -7.88 4.17 28.51
N GLN A 403 -6.89 3.54 29.14
CA GLN A 403 -6.62 2.11 28.96
C GLN A 403 -7.74 1.26 29.56
N GLU A 404 -8.37 1.71 30.64
CA GLU A 404 -9.54 1.03 31.23
C GLU A 404 -10.82 1.27 30.42
N ASN A 405 -11.05 2.51 29.98
CA ASN A 405 -12.20 2.86 29.14
C ASN A 405 -11.90 4.04 28.22
N SER A 406 -11.69 3.75 26.93
CA SER A 406 -11.43 4.76 25.90
C SER A 406 -12.69 5.32 25.25
N ASP A 407 -13.89 4.90 25.68
CA ASP A 407 -15.15 5.38 25.13
C ASP A 407 -15.61 6.68 25.79
N VAL A 408 -15.10 7.80 25.26
CA VAL A 408 -15.48 9.16 25.71
C VAL A 408 -16.91 9.56 25.35
N LYS A 409 -17.64 8.74 24.59
CA LYS A 409 -19.10 8.91 24.40
C LYS A 409 -19.90 8.40 25.60
N SER A 410 -19.31 7.53 26.42
CA SER A 410 -19.89 7.09 27.68
C SER A 410 -19.68 8.12 28.78
N THR A 411 -20.65 8.25 29.68
CA THR A 411 -20.56 9.17 30.84
C THR A 411 -19.31 8.89 31.67
N LYS A 412 -19.05 7.62 31.99
CA LYS A 412 -17.89 7.19 32.79
C LYS A 412 -16.56 7.58 32.12
N GLY A 413 -16.41 7.34 30.82
CA GLY A 413 -15.20 7.71 30.07
C GLY A 413 -15.00 9.22 30.01
N PHE A 414 -16.07 9.97 29.71
CA PHE A 414 -16.02 11.43 29.63
C PHE A 414 -15.66 12.08 30.97
N GLU A 415 -16.33 11.68 32.06
CA GLU A 415 -16.07 12.20 33.41
C GLU A 415 -14.64 11.92 33.87
N ALA A 416 -14.10 10.75 33.53
CA ALA A 416 -12.72 10.40 33.88
C ALA A 416 -11.71 11.32 33.18
N VAL A 417 -11.89 11.62 31.89
CA VAL A 417 -11.06 12.58 31.15
C VAL A 417 -11.18 13.99 31.72
N VAL A 418 -12.41 14.45 32.01
CA VAL A 418 -12.66 15.77 32.60
C VAL A 418 -12.00 15.90 33.98
N LYS A 419 -12.04 14.84 34.80
CA LYS A 419 -11.37 14.82 36.11
C LYS A 419 -9.86 15.02 35.97
N VAL A 420 -9.22 14.31 35.06
CA VAL A 420 -7.77 14.46 34.78
C VAL A 420 -7.44 15.88 34.33
N LEU A 421 -8.24 16.46 33.42
CA LEU A 421 -8.06 17.84 32.96
C LEU A 421 -8.22 18.88 34.07
N LYS A 422 -9.23 18.72 34.94
CA LYS A 422 -9.43 19.61 36.10
C LYS A 422 -8.25 19.54 37.06
N SER A 423 -7.74 18.35 37.34
CA SER A 423 -6.53 18.18 38.17
C SER A 423 -5.29 18.81 37.52
N CYS A 424 -5.10 18.66 36.22
CA CYS A 424 -4.02 19.31 35.49
C CYS A 424 -4.10 20.83 35.55
N LYS A 425 -5.29 21.41 35.33
CA LYS A 425 -5.52 22.86 35.45
C LYS A 425 -5.18 23.35 36.86
N GLN A 426 -5.63 22.65 37.89
CA GLN A 426 -5.37 23.03 39.27
C GLN A 426 -3.88 22.98 39.62
N GLU A 427 -3.15 21.97 39.14
CA GLU A 427 -1.72 21.85 39.40
C GLU A 427 -0.92 22.94 38.68
N ALA A 428 -1.21 23.17 37.40
CA ALA A 428 -0.64 24.27 36.61
C ALA A 428 -0.88 25.63 37.29
N THR A 429 -2.10 25.81 37.78
CA THR A 429 -2.50 26.98 38.55
C THR A 429 -1.67 27.15 39.82
N ASN A 430 -1.53 26.10 40.63
CA ASN A 430 -0.79 26.18 41.89
C ASN A 430 0.69 26.50 41.66
N GLN A 431 1.24 26.04 40.54
CA GLN A 431 2.63 26.27 40.14
C GLN A 431 2.86 27.70 39.64
N LEU A 432 1.98 28.21 38.78
CA LEU A 432 2.06 29.58 38.26
C LEU A 432 1.69 30.62 39.33
N PHE A 433 0.70 30.27 40.16
CA PHE A 433 0.11 31.15 41.16
C PHE A 433 0.19 30.49 42.53
N ARG A 434 1.40 30.56 43.12
CA ARG A 434 1.74 29.99 44.44
C ARG A 434 0.77 30.40 45.57
N PHE A 435 -0.06 31.44 45.36
CA PHE A 435 -1.02 31.97 46.32
C PHE A 435 -2.48 32.17 45.79
N GLY A 436 -2.85 31.56 44.66
CA GLY A 436 -4.24 31.43 44.17
C GLY A 436 -4.66 32.33 42.98
N LEU A 437 -5.71 31.91 42.26
CA LEU A 437 -6.27 32.55 41.04
C LEU A 437 -7.32 33.64 41.30
N GLU A 438 -7.78 33.76 42.53
CA GLU A 438 -8.84 34.70 42.86
C GLU A 438 -8.26 35.86 43.64
N CYS A 439 -8.63 37.07 43.23
CA CYS A 439 -8.33 38.25 44.00
C CYS A 439 -9.02 38.12 45.37
N GLY A 440 -8.25 38.08 46.46
CA GLY A 440 -8.79 37.94 47.82
C GLY A 440 -9.62 39.13 48.32
N VAL A 441 -9.89 40.11 47.45
CA VAL A 441 -10.76 41.27 47.71
C VAL A 441 -12.09 41.12 46.97
N CYS A 442 -12.08 40.86 45.66
CA CYS A 442 -13.31 40.77 44.87
C CYS A 442 -13.80 39.34 44.61
N MET A 443 -13.01 38.32 44.98
CA MET A 443 -13.28 36.89 44.78
C MET A 443 -13.53 36.52 43.30
N ARG A 444 -12.90 37.24 42.38
CA ARG A 444 -12.93 37.02 40.94
C ARG A 444 -11.51 36.88 40.39
N GLU A 445 -11.40 36.42 39.15
CA GLU A 445 -10.15 36.41 38.39
C GLU A 445 -9.57 37.85 38.32
N PRO A 446 -8.31 38.05 38.73
CA PRO A 446 -7.72 39.39 38.78
C PRO A 446 -7.64 40.05 37.41
N GLN A 447 -8.19 41.27 37.28
CA GLN A 447 -7.96 42.13 36.13
C GLN A 447 -6.82 43.11 36.43
N GLU A 448 -5.91 43.31 35.46
CA GLU A 448 -4.71 44.13 35.63
C GLU A 448 -3.91 43.66 36.87
N THR A 449 -3.38 42.44 36.80
CA THR A 449 -2.74 41.73 37.91
C THR A 449 -1.59 42.49 38.55
N VAL A 450 -1.67 42.71 39.86
CA VAL A 450 -0.57 43.24 40.69
C VAL A 450 -0.06 42.14 41.60
N GLY A 451 1.24 41.85 41.52
CA GLY A 451 1.94 40.99 42.48
C GLY A 451 2.45 41.82 43.67
N LEU A 452 2.11 41.41 44.89
CA LEU A 452 2.70 41.96 46.11
C LEU A 452 4.06 41.31 46.42
N PRO A 453 4.94 41.92 47.22
CA PRO A 453 6.22 41.34 47.65
C PRO A 453 6.09 40.00 48.38
N CYS A 454 4.92 39.73 48.95
CA CYS A 454 4.55 38.45 49.57
C CYS A 454 4.03 37.41 48.56
N ASN A 455 4.19 37.66 47.26
CA ASN A 455 3.76 36.86 46.12
C ASN A 455 2.24 36.63 45.98
N HIS A 456 1.41 37.39 46.71
CA HIS A 456 -0.04 37.39 46.54
C HIS A 456 -0.47 38.32 45.39
N ILE A 457 -1.49 37.90 44.63
CA ILE A 457 -1.93 38.59 43.41
C ILE A 457 -3.35 39.14 43.60
N TYR A 458 -3.58 40.38 43.14
CA TYR A 458 -4.87 41.07 43.22
C TYR A 458 -5.12 41.89 41.95
N CYS A 459 -6.35 42.37 41.74
CA CYS A 459 -6.62 43.39 40.72
C CYS A 459 -5.93 44.71 41.11
N LEU A 460 -5.44 45.46 40.13
CA LEU A 460 -4.90 46.81 40.33
C LEU A 460 -5.87 47.70 41.10
N THR A 461 -7.13 47.70 40.70
CA THR A 461 -8.21 48.49 41.33
C THR A 461 -8.45 48.06 42.78
N CYS A 462 -8.41 46.75 43.06
CA CYS A 462 -8.64 46.22 44.40
C CYS A 462 -7.54 46.61 45.38
N ILE A 463 -6.27 46.57 44.93
CA ILE A 463 -5.15 46.92 45.81
C ILE A 463 -4.96 48.44 45.94
N LYS A 464 -5.20 49.21 44.87
CA LYS A 464 -5.24 50.68 44.94
C LYS A 464 -6.28 51.15 45.94
N ASN A 465 -7.52 50.69 45.81
CA ASN A 465 -8.59 51.02 46.76
C ASN A 465 -8.25 50.58 48.21
N SER A 466 -7.55 49.47 48.39
CA SER A 466 -7.10 49.01 49.71
C SER A 466 -6.04 49.93 50.31
N LEU A 467 -5.07 50.39 49.50
CA LEU A 467 -4.02 51.33 49.91
C LEU A 467 -4.59 52.72 50.17
N ASP A 468 -5.50 53.21 49.32
CA ASP A 468 -6.21 54.49 49.48
C ASP A 468 -7.08 54.50 50.74
N ALA A 469 -7.64 53.34 51.13
CA ALA A 469 -8.35 53.16 52.39
C ALA A 469 -7.42 52.99 53.62
N GLY A 470 -6.11 53.23 53.47
CA GLY A 470 -5.12 53.24 54.55
C GLY A 470 -4.62 51.86 54.98
N ARG A 471 -4.88 50.79 54.21
CA ARG A 471 -4.42 49.43 54.56
C ARG A 471 -3.06 49.15 53.92
N THR A 472 -1.98 49.31 54.70
CA THR A 472 -0.58 49.10 54.27
C THR A 472 -0.09 47.66 54.41
N SER A 473 -0.99 46.67 54.42
CA SER A 473 -0.65 45.26 54.54
C SER A 473 -1.42 44.41 53.54
N CYS A 474 -0.84 43.26 53.17
CA CYS A 474 -1.48 42.31 52.27
C CYS A 474 -2.86 41.86 52.82
N PRO A 475 -3.95 41.96 52.05
CA PRO A 475 -5.29 41.56 52.51
C PRO A 475 -5.40 40.10 52.98
N LYS A 476 -4.54 39.21 52.48
CA LYS A 476 -4.59 37.76 52.76
C LYS A 476 -3.63 37.33 53.86
N CYS A 477 -2.34 37.68 53.79
CA CYS A 477 -1.33 37.27 54.77
C CYS A 477 -0.97 38.32 55.82
N ARG A 478 -1.51 39.55 55.70
CA ARG A 478 -1.23 40.69 56.58
C ARG A 478 0.24 41.11 56.66
N GLN A 479 1.09 40.61 55.75
CA GLN A 479 2.47 41.08 55.63
C GLN A 479 2.47 42.54 55.23
N GLN A 480 3.27 43.35 55.93
CA GLN A 480 3.39 44.78 55.70
C GLN A 480 4.02 45.04 54.33
N LEU A 481 3.45 45.99 53.59
CA LEU A 481 3.99 46.45 52.32
C LEU A 481 5.05 47.53 52.59
N PRO A 482 6.08 47.66 51.73
CA PRO A 482 7.03 48.78 51.81
C PRO A 482 6.31 50.13 51.77
N ASP A 483 6.82 51.12 52.52
CA ASP A 483 6.19 52.44 52.67
C ASP A 483 6.07 53.20 51.33
N ASP A 484 6.89 52.85 50.34
CA ASP A 484 6.94 53.40 48.99
C ASP A 484 6.33 52.48 47.92
N PHE A 485 5.59 51.44 48.32
CA PHE A 485 5.03 50.48 47.37
C PHE A 485 3.99 51.13 46.44
N GLN A 486 4.30 51.17 45.14
CA GLN A 486 3.36 51.57 44.10
C GLN A 486 2.81 50.34 43.36
N PRO A 487 1.48 50.12 43.39
CA PRO A 487 0.87 49.01 42.67
C PRO A 487 0.97 49.27 41.17
N HIS A 488 1.78 48.48 40.50
CA HIS A 488 1.94 48.47 39.06
C HIS A 488 1.50 47.11 38.52
N VAL A 489 0.97 47.10 37.30
CA VAL A 489 0.62 45.86 36.62
C VAL A 489 1.90 45.09 36.39
N SER A 490 1.96 43.87 36.92
CA SER A 490 3.13 43.01 36.71
C SER A 490 3.11 42.51 35.26
N GLU A 491 4.14 42.87 34.48
CA GLU A 491 4.27 42.38 33.09
C GLU A 491 4.57 40.88 33.03
N ASP A 492 5.20 40.32 34.08
CA ASP A 492 5.49 38.89 34.21
C ASP A 492 4.26 38.02 34.50
N ILE A 493 3.12 38.64 34.86
CA ILE A 493 1.86 37.95 35.22
C ILE A 493 0.75 38.22 34.18
N ARG A 494 1.08 38.89 33.05
CA ARG A 494 0.11 39.06 31.96
C ARG A 494 -0.25 37.69 31.35
N ILE A 495 -1.45 37.22 31.68
CA ILE A 495 -2.13 36.16 30.95
C ILE A 495 -2.55 36.77 29.61
N GLU A 496 -1.93 36.35 28.51
CA GLU A 496 -2.48 36.56 27.16
C GLU A 496 -3.74 35.71 26.92
#